data_AF-A0A932TBZ1-F1
#
_entry.id   AF-A0A932TBZ1-F1
#
_cell.length_a   1.000
_cell.length_b   1.000
_cell.length_c   1.000
_cell.angle_alpha   90.00
_cell.angle_beta   90.00
_cell.angle_gamma   90.00
#
_symmetry.space_group_name_H-M   'P 1'
#
loop_
_entity.id
_entity.type
_entity.pdbx_description
1 polymer ?
#
loop_
_entity_poly.entity_id
_entity_poly.type
_entity_poly.pdbx_seq_one_letter_code
_entity_poly.pdbx_strand_id
1 'polypeptide(L)'
;MQKDTRRLTVARDHLRSAHEEIRLALDQTDIHVQQSAVRRAVDHLQMARSRLLEQRELVRGETDEAVHAAYDHTSRAGTAAFSMVDRWPTDPFPDLDTVRGEILAALEQVERACEVGQREEQMHH
;
A
#
# COMPACT_ATOMS: atom_id res chain seq x y z
N MET A 1 -25.83 8.44 -0.14
CA MET A 1 -24.62 8.73 0.64
C MET A 1 -23.45 8.45 -0.31
N GLN A 2 -22.80 9.49 -0.83
CA GLN A 2 -21.71 9.35 -1.81
C GLN A 2 -20.56 8.61 -1.12
N LYS A 3 -20.12 7.46 -1.64
CA LYS A 3 -18.98 6.73 -1.07
C LYS A 3 -17.76 7.59 -1.36
N ASP A 4 -17.21 8.20 -0.32
CA ASP A 4 -16.05 9.09 -0.43
C ASP A 4 -14.82 8.29 -0.88
N THR A 5 -14.60 8.23 -2.20
CA THR A 5 -13.47 7.54 -2.86
C THR A 5 -12.17 8.33 -2.76
N ARG A 6 -12.19 9.53 -2.15
CA ARG A 6 -11.00 10.36 -1.97
C ARG A 6 -9.94 9.65 -1.15
N ARG A 7 -10.33 8.90 -0.11
CA ARG A 7 -9.39 8.13 0.73
C ARG A 7 -8.72 7.02 -0.05
N LEU A 8 -9.46 6.31 -0.90
CA LEU A 8 -8.91 5.27 -1.79
C LEU A 8 -7.94 5.88 -2.81
N THR A 9 -8.25 7.05 -3.35
CA THR A 9 -7.36 7.77 -4.27
C THR A 9 -6.04 8.14 -3.58
N VAL A 10 -6.11 8.71 -2.37
CA VAL A 10 -4.91 9.08 -1.59
C VAL A 10 -4.12 7.83 -1.18
N ALA A 11 -4.79 6.74 -0.78
CA ALA A 11 -4.14 5.48 -0.47
C ALA A 11 -3.37 4.93 -1.70
N ARG A 12 -3.99 4.96 -2.88
CA ARG A 12 -3.37 4.56 -4.14
C ARG A 12 -2.12 5.38 -4.45
N ASP A 13 -2.18 6.70 -4.29
CA ASP A 13 -1.04 7.58 -4.60
C ASP A 13 0.14 7.30 -3.66
N HIS A 14 -0.13 7.03 -2.38
CA HIS A 14 0.91 6.58 -1.44
C HIS A 14 1.45 5.20 -1.79
N LEU A 15 0.60 4.23 -2.16
CA LEU A 15 1.06 2.92 -2.61
C LEU A 15 1.94 3.00 -3.86
N ARG A 16 1.61 3.88 -4.83
CA ARG A 16 2.44 4.14 -6.02
C ARG A 16 3.79 4.75 -5.64
N SER A 17 3.79 5.71 -4.70
CA SER A 17 5.02 6.31 -4.19
C SER A 17 5.89 5.28 -3.47
N ALA A 18 5.29 4.43 -2.62
CA ALA A 18 5.99 3.33 -1.97
C ALA A 18 6.57 2.33 -2.98
N HIS A 19 5.80 1.98 -4.02
CA HIS A 19 6.27 1.10 -5.09
C HIS A 19 7.50 1.66 -5.80
N GLU A 20 7.47 2.96 -6.14
CA GLU A 20 8.59 3.63 -6.78
C GLU A 20 9.84 3.66 -5.89
N GLU A 21 9.68 3.92 -4.60
CA GLU A 21 10.80 3.87 -3.65
C GLU A 21 11.40 2.46 -3.53
N ILE A 22 10.57 1.40 -3.51
CA ILE A 22 11.08 0.02 -3.53
C ILE A 22 11.76 -0.33 -4.85
N ARG A 23 11.26 0.18 -5.99
CA ARG A 23 11.91 0.04 -7.29
C ARG A 23 13.29 0.70 -7.28
N LEU A 24 13.40 1.92 -6.77
CA LEU A 24 14.68 2.62 -6.61
C LEU A 24 15.64 1.86 -5.67
N ALA A 25 15.12 1.25 -4.60
CA ALA A 25 15.91 0.43 -3.68
C ALA A 25 16.46 -0.85 -4.35
N LEU A 26 15.70 -1.47 -5.25
CA LEU A 26 16.11 -2.65 -6.02
C LEU A 26 17.20 -2.32 -7.05
N ASP A 27 17.13 -1.14 -7.67
CA ASP A 27 18.07 -0.71 -8.71
C ASP A 27 19.41 -0.20 -8.14
N GLN A 28 19.54 -0.11 -6.81
CA GLN A 28 20.65 0.57 -6.16
C GLN A 28 21.69 -0.36 -5.55
N THR A 29 22.97 -0.02 -5.73
CA THR A 29 24.12 -0.76 -5.17
C THR A 29 24.66 -0.16 -3.87
N ASP A 30 24.40 1.13 -3.62
CA ASP A 30 24.75 1.79 -2.36
C ASP A 30 23.70 1.49 -1.27
N ILE A 31 24.18 0.83 -0.20
CA ILE A 31 23.34 0.37 0.90
C ILE A 31 22.64 1.49 1.66
N HIS A 32 23.26 2.68 1.76
CA HIS A 32 22.67 3.82 2.45
C HIS A 32 21.54 4.44 1.64
N VAL A 33 21.70 4.47 0.31
CA VAL A 33 20.64 4.93 -0.59
C VAL A 33 19.49 3.93 -0.62
N GLN A 34 19.79 2.63 -0.67
CA GLN A 34 18.80 1.57 -0.57
C GLN A 34 17.99 1.68 0.74
N GLN A 35 18.66 1.78 1.89
CA GLN A 35 18.01 1.94 3.19
C GLN A 35 17.14 3.21 3.24
N SER A 36 17.62 4.32 2.67
CA SER A 36 16.87 5.57 2.62
C SER A 36 15.59 5.45 1.78
N ALA A 37 15.65 4.75 0.66
CA ALA A 37 14.48 4.46 -0.18
C ALA A 37 13.48 3.56 0.56
N VAL A 38 13.94 2.49 1.22
CA VAL A 38 13.06 1.63 2.02
C VAL A 38 12.38 2.41 3.16
N ARG A 39 13.08 3.33 3.84
CA ARG A 39 12.48 4.20 4.86
C ARG A 39 11.34 5.07 4.28
N ARG A 40 11.56 5.70 3.12
CA ARG A 40 10.51 6.47 2.45
C ARG A 40 9.32 5.60 2.02
N ALA A 41 9.59 4.38 1.55
CA ALA A 41 8.54 3.40 1.26
C ALA A 41 7.71 3.07 2.51
N VAL A 42 8.35 2.87 3.67
CA VAL A 42 7.66 2.63 4.95
C VAL A 42 6.74 3.80 5.30
N ASP A 43 7.21 5.04 5.19
CA ASP A 43 6.40 6.23 5.49
C ASP A 43 5.14 6.28 4.61
N HIS A 44 5.29 6.02 3.31
CA HIS A 44 4.16 5.96 2.38
C HIS A 44 3.21 4.79 2.69
N LEU A 45 3.72 3.62 3.04
CA LEU A 45 2.91 2.46 3.43
C LEU A 45 2.09 2.74 4.69
N GLN A 46 2.65 3.46 5.67
CA GLN A 46 1.92 3.89 6.86
C GLN A 46 0.79 4.87 6.51
N MET A 47 1.06 5.85 5.64
CA MET A 47 0.03 6.79 5.18
C MET A 47 -1.08 6.08 4.40
N ALA A 48 -0.74 5.18 3.47
CA ALA A 48 -1.70 4.37 2.73
C ALA A 48 -2.58 3.52 3.66
N ARG A 49 -1.95 2.82 4.62
CA ARG A 49 -2.64 1.98 5.60
C ARG A 49 -3.63 2.79 6.44
N SER A 50 -3.25 3.99 6.89
CA SER A 50 -4.15 4.86 7.64
C SER A 50 -5.40 5.24 6.83
N ARG A 51 -5.22 5.58 5.55
CA ARG A 51 -6.36 5.92 4.66
C ARG A 51 -7.27 4.73 4.39
N LEU A 52 -6.70 3.54 4.22
CA LEU A 52 -7.47 2.31 4.06
C LEU A 52 -8.25 1.97 5.33
N LEU A 53 -7.65 2.16 6.50
CA LEU A 53 -8.34 1.95 7.78
C LEU A 53 -9.55 2.89 7.94
N GLU A 54 -9.36 4.19 7.69
CA GLU A 54 -10.46 5.18 7.69
C GLU A 54 -11.56 4.79 6.68
N GLN A 55 -11.20 4.24 5.52
CA GLN A 55 -12.18 3.84 4.51
C GLN A 55 -13.01 2.63 4.93
N ARG A 56 -12.41 1.64 5.62
CA ARG A 56 -13.10 0.43 6.11
C ARG A 56 -14.29 0.77 7.01
N GLU A 57 -14.19 1.83 7.79
CA GLU A 57 -15.28 2.27 8.66
C GLU A 57 -16.52 2.71 7.87
N LEU A 58 -16.32 3.19 6.64
CA LEU A 58 -17.33 3.85 5.79
C LEU A 58 -17.94 2.95 4.71
N VAL A 59 -17.24 1.89 4.28
CA VAL A 59 -17.69 1.02 3.19
C VAL A 59 -18.41 -0.23 3.71
N ARG A 60 -19.34 -0.75 2.91
CA ARG A 60 -20.10 -1.99 3.14
C ARG A 60 -20.26 -2.72 1.81
N GLY A 61 -20.59 -4.01 1.85
CA GLY A 61 -20.81 -4.83 0.65
C GLY A 61 -19.50 -5.26 0.01
N GLU A 62 -19.50 -5.45 -1.31
CA GLU A 62 -18.33 -5.97 -2.04
C GLU A 62 -17.14 -4.98 -2.02
N THR A 63 -17.40 -3.68 -1.91
CA THR A 63 -16.34 -2.69 -1.70
C THR A 63 -15.59 -2.95 -0.40
N ASP A 64 -16.25 -3.45 0.65
CA ASP A 64 -15.63 -3.69 1.95
C ASP A 64 -14.54 -4.79 1.89
N GLU A 65 -14.82 -5.87 1.17
CA GLU A 65 -13.87 -6.98 0.98
C GLU A 65 -12.58 -6.52 0.28
N ALA A 66 -12.72 -5.72 -0.78
CA ALA A 66 -11.56 -5.20 -1.52
C ALA A 66 -10.73 -4.22 -0.67
N VAL A 67 -11.36 -3.36 0.13
CA VAL A 67 -10.64 -2.46 1.03
C VAL A 67 -9.93 -3.22 2.15
N HIS A 68 -10.55 -4.28 2.69
CA HIS A 68 -9.90 -5.15 3.67
C HIS A 68 -8.68 -5.86 3.08
N ALA A 69 -8.80 -6.42 1.89
CA ALA A 69 -7.67 -7.06 1.21
C ALA A 69 -6.53 -6.06 0.94
N ALA A 70 -6.86 -4.85 0.46
CA ALA A 70 -5.87 -3.78 0.27
C ALA A 70 -5.15 -3.43 1.58
N TYR A 71 -5.89 -3.33 2.69
CA TYR A 71 -5.33 -3.04 4.01
C TYR A 71 -4.35 -4.14 4.47
N ASP A 72 -4.71 -5.40 4.27
CA ASP A 72 -3.89 -6.55 4.68
C ASP A 72 -2.58 -6.62 3.90
N HIS A 73 -2.64 -6.45 2.57
CA HIS A 73 -1.44 -6.38 1.72
C HIS A 73 -0.55 -5.19 2.10
N THR A 74 -1.14 -4.01 2.31
CA THR A 74 -0.39 -2.82 2.76
C THR A 74 0.29 -3.07 4.11
N SER A 75 -0.39 -3.76 5.03
CA SER A 75 0.15 -4.08 6.36
C SER A 75 1.29 -5.11 6.29
N ARG A 76 1.18 -6.12 5.43
CA ARG A 76 2.26 -7.08 5.16
C ARG A 76 3.48 -6.38 4.55
N ALA A 77 3.29 -5.58 3.51
CA ALA A 77 4.35 -4.76 2.90
C ALA A 77 5.06 -3.87 3.94
N GLY A 78 4.28 -3.14 4.75
CA GLY A 78 4.81 -2.24 5.78
C GLY A 78 5.60 -2.99 6.86
N THR A 79 5.11 -4.14 7.30
CA THR A 79 5.80 -4.98 8.30
C THR A 79 7.10 -5.54 7.77
N ALA A 80 7.10 -6.05 6.53
CA ALA A 80 8.29 -6.57 5.88
C ALA A 80 9.34 -5.47 5.69
N ALA A 81 8.95 -4.33 5.12
CA ALA A 81 9.84 -3.18 4.89
C ALA A 81 10.40 -2.61 6.21
N PHE A 82 9.57 -2.46 7.24
CA PHE A 82 10.03 -1.99 8.57
C PHE A 82 11.03 -2.96 9.19
N SER A 83 10.75 -4.26 9.12
CA SER A 83 11.64 -5.30 9.65
C SER A 83 13.00 -5.34 8.93
N MET A 84 13.07 -4.87 7.68
CA MET A 84 14.32 -4.70 6.95
C MET A 84 15.11 -3.49 7.46
N VAL A 85 14.42 -2.36 7.69
CA VAL A 85 15.04 -1.14 8.25
C VAL A 85 15.68 -1.41 9.61
N ASP A 86 15.02 -2.19 10.46
CA ASP A 86 15.48 -2.52 11.81
C ASP A 86 16.68 -3.49 11.82
N ARG A 87 16.76 -4.39 10.84
CA ARG A 87 17.84 -5.37 10.72
C ARG A 87 19.14 -4.80 10.12
N TRP A 88 19.11 -3.60 9.52
CA TRP A 88 20.32 -2.96 9.01
C TRP A 88 21.24 -2.47 10.14
N PRO A 89 22.57 -2.69 10.05
CA PRO A 89 23.33 -3.26 8.92
C PRO A 89 23.60 -4.77 8.98
N THR A 90 23.05 -5.46 9.97
CA THR A 90 23.37 -6.86 10.30
C THR A 90 22.95 -7.85 9.22
N ASP A 91 21.88 -7.56 8.47
CA ASP A 91 21.38 -8.38 7.36
C ASP A 91 20.97 -7.48 6.17
N PRO A 92 21.88 -7.20 5.23
CA PRO A 92 21.68 -6.23 4.15
C PRO A 92 21.07 -6.84 2.88
N PHE A 93 20.60 -8.10 2.89
CA PHE A 93 19.94 -8.72 1.74
C PHE A 93 18.42 -8.75 1.94
N PRO A 94 17.74 -7.60 1.82
CA PRO A 94 16.31 -7.54 2.01
C PRO A 94 15.56 -8.24 0.87
N ASP A 95 14.50 -8.97 1.22
CA ASP A 95 13.52 -9.48 0.27
C ASP A 95 12.59 -8.35 -0.23
N LEU A 96 13.19 -7.40 -0.95
CA LEU A 96 12.52 -6.27 -1.57
C LEU A 96 11.49 -6.72 -2.62
N ASP A 97 11.70 -7.87 -3.25
CA ASP A 97 10.76 -8.45 -4.20
C ASP A 97 9.45 -8.84 -3.51
N THR A 98 9.49 -9.44 -2.30
CA THR A 98 8.29 -9.70 -1.51
C THR A 98 7.56 -8.40 -1.13
N VAL A 99 8.29 -7.36 -0.68
CA VAL A 99 7.67 -6.06 -0.39
C VAL A 99 7.00 -5.48 -1.64
N ARG A 100 7.66 -5.53 -2.80
CA ARG A 100 7.11 -5.08 -4.09
C ARG A 100 5.84 -5.85 -4.45
N GLY A 101 5.85 -7.17 -4.30
CA GLY A 101 4.70 -8.02 -4.58
C GLY A 101 3.48 -7.66 -3.75
N GLU A 102 3.67 -7.44 -2.44
CA GLU A 102 2.58 -7.01 -1.54
C GLU A 102 2.06 -5.61 -1.88
N ILE A 103 2.93 -4.67 -2.30
CA ILE A 103 2.49 -3.34 -2.76
C ILE A 103 1.63 -3.45 -4.03
N LEU A 104 2.06 -4.26 -5.00
CA LEU A 104 1.31 -4.46 -6.24
C LEU A 104 -0.06 -5.11 -5.97
N ALA A 105 -0.11 -6.11 -5.10
CA ALA A 105 -1.37 -6.71 -4.67
C ALA A 105 -2.27 -5.70 -3.96
N ALA A 106 -1.72 -4.83 -3.09
CA ALA A 106 -2.49 -3.76 -2.46
C ALA A 106 -3.07 -2.79 -3.50
N LEU A 107 -2.28 -2.39 -4.50
CA LEU A 107 -2.72 -1.51 -5.59
C LEU A 107 -3.89 -2.12 -6.38
N GLU A 108 -3.78 -3.39 -6.76
CA GLU A 108 -4.85 -4.12 -7.45
C GLU A 108 -6.16 -4.10 -6.64
N GLN A 109 -6.08 -4.33 -5.33
CA GLN A 109 -7.27 -4.32 -4.47
C GLN A 109 -7.85 -2.92 -4.29
N VAL A 110 -7.03 -1.86 -4.25
CA VAL A 110 -7.53 -0.48 -4.24
C VAL A 110 -8.23 -0.12 -5.55
N GLU A 111 -7.69 -0.55 -6.69
CA GLU A 111 -8.32 -0.35 -8.00
C GLU A 111 -9.65 -1.08 -8.08
N ARG A 112 -9.70 -2.36 -7.65
CA ARG A 112 -10.94 -3.14 -7.53
C ARG A 112 -11.96 -2.45 -6.62
N ALA A 113 -11.55 -1.94 -5.46
CA ALA A 113 -12.44 -1.23 -4.54
C ALA A 113 -13.04 0.03 -5.18
N CYS A 114 -12.26 0.76 -5.98
CA CYS A 114 -12.75 1.92 -6.72
C CYS A 114 -13.79 1.52 -7.78
N GLU A 115 -13.52 0.47 -8.56
CA GLU A 115 -14.44 -0.02 -9.59
C GLU A 115 -15.77 -0.53 -9.01
N VAL A 116 -15.71 -1.34 -7.95
CA VAL A 116 -16.89 -1.87 -7.27
C VAL A 116 -17.70 -0.74 -6.64
N GLY A 117 -17.02 0.21 -5.97
CA GLY A 117 -17.68 1.36 -5.36
C GLY A 117 -18.44 2.22 -6.38
N GLN A 118 -17.86 2.45 -7.56
CA GLN A 118 -18.53 3.18 -8.65
C GLN A 118 -19.75 2.45 -9.20
N ARG A 119 -19.66 1.11 -9.35
CA ARG A 119 -20.80 0.29 -9.81
C ARG A 119 -21.94 0.29 -8.80
N GLU A 120 -21.63 0.14 -7.51
CA GLU A 120 -22.63 0.17 -6.44
C GLU A 120 -23.32 1.55 -6.37
N GLU A 121 -22.60 2.66 -6.55
CA GLU A 121 -23.21 3.99 -6.63
C GLU A 121 -24.19 4.11 -7.80
N GLN A 122 -23.83 3.61 -8.99
CA GLN A 122 -24.68 3.66 -10.18
C GLN A 122 -25.96 2.83 -10.05
N MET A 123 -25.97 1.74 -9.28
CA MET A 123 -27.15 0.89 -9.08
C MET A 123 -28.15 1.47 -8.06
N HIS A 124 -27.72 2.42 -7.23
CA HIS A 124 -28.53 3.03 -6.18
C HIS A 124 -29.03 4.45 -6.51
N HIS A 125 -28.79 4.90 -7.75
CA HIS A 125 -29.31 6.14 -8.34
C HIS A 125 -30.36 5.85 -9.41
#